data_AF-X8DX90-F1
#
_entry.id   AF-X8DX90-F1
#
_cell.length_a   1.000
_cell.length_b   1.000
_cell.length_c   1.000
_cell.angle_alpha   90.00
_cell.angle_beta   90.00
_cell.angle_gamma   90.00
#
_symmetry.space_group_name_H-M   'P 1'
#
loop_
_entity.id
_entity.type
_entity.pdbx_description
1 polymer ?
#
loop_
_entity_poly.entity_id
_entity_poly.type
_entity_poly.pdbx_seq_one_letter_code
_entity_poly.pdbx_strand_id
1 'polypeptide(L)' 'MQNFRAKEHTAMASTPDAGFDDLLATVAVARLVLGPGMRIQAPPNLVSRQECLALIGPVSTTGAVSHR' A
#
# COMPACT_ATOMS: atom_id res chain seq x y z
N MET A 1 -1.35 2.02 5.78
CA MET A 1 -0.15 2.32 4.98
C MET A 1 -0.63 2.53 3.56
N GLN A 2 -0.36 3.68 2.95
CA GLN A 2 -0.71 3.96 1.55
C GLN A 2 0.56 4.40 0.83
N ASN A 3 0.79 3.90 -0.39
CA ASN A 3 1.92 4.34 -1.18
C ASN A 3 1.83 5.83 -1.52
N PHE A 4 3.00 6.45 -1.59
CA PHE A 4 3.12 7.78 -2.14
C PHE A 4 2.71 7.76 -3.61
N ARG A 5 1.83 8.70 -3.96
CA ARG A 5 1.47 9.03 -5.33
C ARG A 5 1.54 10.54 -5.49
N ALA A 6 2.27 10.98 -6.48
CA ALA A 6 2.32 12.37 -6.87
C ALA A 6 0.92 12.84 -7.25
N LYS A 7 0.61 14.08 -6.90
CA LYS A 7 -0.61 14.76 -7.30
C LYS A 7 -0.26 16.13 -7.82
N GLU A 8 -0.95 16.52 -8.89
CA GLU A 8 -0.88 17.88 -9.39
C GLU A 8 -1.22 18.88 -8.27
N HIS A 9 -0.59 20.05 -8.32
CA HIS A 9 -0.77 21.13 -7.35
C HIS A 9 -0.34 20.81 -5.91
N THR A 10 0.54 19.81 -5.71
CA THR A 10 1.19 19.56 -4.41
C THR A 10 2.68 19.88 -4.48
N ALA A 11 3.31 20.18 -3.33
CA ALA A 11 4.74 20.46 -3.25
C ALA A 11 5.61 19.28 -3.77
N MET A 12 5.07 18.07 -3.75
CA MET A 12 5.75 16.86 -4.21
C MET A 12 5.25 16.39 -5.59
N ALA A 13 4.65 17.27 -6.39
CA ALA A 13 4.10 16.91 -7.71
C ALA A 13 5.15 16.35 -8.67
N SER A 14 6.41 16.78 -8.56
CA SER A 14 7.53 16.29 -9.38
C SER A 14 8.30 15.12 -8.74
N THR A 15 7.85 14.62 -7.58
CA THR A 15 8.46 13.46 -6.93
C THR A 15 7.94 12.18 -7.59
N PRO A 16 8.80 11.18 -7.90
CA PRO A 16 8.34 9.92 -8.46
C PRO A 16 7.40 9.19 -7.50
N ASP A 17 6.45 8.46 -8.06
CA ASP A 17 5.57 7.56 -7.30
C ASP A 17 6.39 6.48 -6.59
N ALA A 18 5.92 6.05 -5.41
CA ALA A 18 6.52 4.90 -4.74
C ALA A 18 6.21 3.61 -5.50
N GLY A 19 7.23 2.78 -5.70
CA GLY A 19 7.10 1.50 -6.39
C GLY A 19 6.28 0.48 -5.60
N PHE A 20 5.85 -0.58 -6.27
CA PHE A 20 5.15 -1.67 -5.60
C PHE A 20 6.06 -2.45 -4.64
N ASP A 21 7.33 -2.66 -4.99
CA ASP A 21 8.29 -3.33 -4.11
C ASP A 21 8.53 -2.55 -2.82
N ASP A 22 8.53 -1.22 -2.87
CA ASP A 22 8.62 -0.35 -1.68
C ASP A 22 7.40 -0.52 -0.77
N LEU A 23 6.20 -0.67 -1.35
CA LEU A 23 4.98 -0.97 -0.59
C LEU A 23 5.11 -2.32 0.12
N LEU A 24 5.54 -3.34 -0.62
CA LEU A 24 5.67 -4.70 -0.12
C LEU A 24 6.70 -4.76 1.02
N ALA A 25 7.85 -4.13 0.83
CA ALA A 25 8.90 -4.03 1.84
C ALA A 25 8.39 -3.28 3.08
N THR A 26 7.71 -2.15 2.91
CA THR A 26 7.14 -1.37 4.01
C THR A 26 6.13 -2.20 4.82
N VAL A 27 5.25 -2.93 4.14
CA VAL A 27 4.26 -3.81 4.76
C VAL A 27 4.93 -4.97 5.50
N ALA A 28 5.95 -5.60 4.92
CA ALA A 28 6.70 -6.67 5.56
C ALA A 28 7.42 -6.19 6.82
N VAL A 29 8.10 -5.04 6.75
CA VAL A 29 8.77 -4.42 7.90
C VAL A 29 7.76 -4.06 8.97
N ALA A 30 6.61 -3.47 8.60
CA ALA A 30 5.56 -3.15 9.56
C ALA A 30 5.04 -4.41 10.28
N ARG A 31 4.91 -5.54 9.57
CA ARG A 31 4.52 -6.84 10.17
C ARG A 31 5.57 -7.36 11.15
N LEU A 32 6.85 -7.18 10.85
CA LEU A 32 7.95 -7.56 11.75
C LEU A 32 7.99 -6.68 13.00
N VAL A 33 7.85 -5.36 12.85
CA VAL A 33 7.99 -4.40 13.96
C VAL A 33 6.76 -4.37 14.85
N LEU A 34 5.55 -4.41 14.28
CA LEU A 34 4.29 -4.28 15.03
C LEU A 34 3.73 -5.63 15.50
N GLY A 35 4.30 -6.74 15.04
CA GLY A 35 3.89 -8.09 15.37
C GLY A 35 2.61 -8.56 14.66
N PRO A 36 2.23 -9.84 14.83
CA PRO A 36 1.11 -10.47 14.11
C PRO A 36 -0.26 -9.97 14.55
N GLY A 37 -0.40 -9.46 15.78
CA GLY A 37 -1.68 -8.97 16.32
C GLY A 37 -2.12 -7.60 15.78
N MET A 38 -1.21 -6.85 15.15
CA MET A 38 -1.53 -5.52 14.62
C MET A 38 -2.34 -5.62 13.31
N ARG A 39 -3.40 -4.80 13.21
CA ARG A 39 -4.13 -4.61 11.95
C ARG A 39 -3.38 -3.62 11.06
N ILE A 40 -2.71 -4.15 10.05
CA ILE A 40 -2.04 -3.37 9.01
C ILE A 40 -3.01 -3.31 7.82
N GLN A 41 -3.23 -2.10 7.29
CA GLN A 41 -4.06 -1.87 6.10
C GLN A 41 -3.18 -1.35 4.96
N ALA A 42 -3.39 -1.89 3.77
CA ALA A 42 -2.89 -1.38 2.50
C ALA A 42 -4.12 -1.16 1.61
N PRO A 43 -4.57 0.08 1.40
CA PRO A 43 -5.80 0.34 0.69
C PRO A 43 -5.58 0.03 -0.81
N PRO A 44 -6.54 -0.67 -1.46
CA PRO A 44 -6.31 -1.26 -2.78
C PRO A 44 -6.38 -0.23 -3.92
N ASN A 45 -6.70 1.02 -3.63
CA ASN A 45 -6.99 2.06 -4.61
C ASN A 45 -5.77 2.50 -5.43
N LEU A 46 -4.58 1.97 -5.15
CA LEU A 46 -3.32 2.31 -5.84
C LEU A 46 -2.52 1.08 -6.30
N VAL A 47 -3.12 -0.10 -6.22
CA VAL A 47 -2.52 -1.39 -6.61
C VAL A 47 -3.46 -2.13 -7.56
N SER A 48 -2.89 -2.81 -8.54
CA SER A 48 -3.62 -3.73 -9.40
C SER A 48 -4.18 -4.91 -8.60
N ARG A 49 -5.08 -5.68 -9.21
CA ARG A 49 -5.62 -6.90 -8.59
C ARG A 49 -4.51 -7.91 -8.24
N GLN A 50 -3.50 -8.06 -9.10
CA GLN A 50 -2.39 -8.99 -8.87
C GLN A 50 -1.51 -8.54 -7.70
N GLU A 51 -1.19 -7.25 -7.63
CA GLU A 51 -0.47 -6.63 -6.52
C GLU A 51 -1.26 -6.70 -5.22
N CYS A 52 -2.58 -6.51 -5.27
CA CYS A 52 -3.45 -6.65 -4.12
C CYS A 52 -3.43 -8.09 -3.56
N LEU A 53 -3.39 -9.11 -4.41
CA LEU A 53 -3.28 -10.52 -3.99
C LEU A 53 -1.97 -10.79 -3.24
N ALA A 54 -0.86 -10.20 -3.70
CA ALA A 54 0.43 -10.33 -3.03
C ALA A 54 0.45 -9.71 -1.61
N LEU A 55 -0.48 -8.80 -1.31
CA LEU A 55 -0.60 -8.14 0.00
C LEU A 55 -1.53 -8.87 1.00
N ILE A 56 -2.29 -9.88 0.57
CA ILE A 56 -3.33 -10.55 1.41
C ILE A 56 -2.73 -11.28 2.61
N GLY A 57 -1.56 -11.87 2.49
CA GLY A 57 -0.90 -12.56 3.61
C GLY A 57 -0.55 -11.60 4.77
N PRO A 58 0.19 -10.50 4.53
CA PRO A 58 0.64 -9.61 5.59
C PRO A 58 -0.39 -8.55 6.08
N VAL A 59 -1.53 -8.33 5.41
CA VAL A 59 -2.42 -7.17 5.63
C VAL A 59 -3.88 -7.59 5.80
N SER A 60 -4.63 -7.01 6.76
CA SER A 60 -6.09 -7.12 6.78
C SER A 60 -6.68 -6.02 5.88
N THR A 61 -7.09 -6.36 4.67
CA THR A 61 -7.63 -5.42 3.69
C THR A 61 -9.07 -5.02 4.04
N THR A 62 -9.29 -3.75 4.40
CA THR A 62 -10.63 -3.16 4.57
C THR A 62 -10.69 -1.84 3.80
N GLY A 63 -10.64 -1.94 2.48
CA GLY A 63 -10.88 -0.82 1.57
C GLY A 63 -11.40 -1.42 0.28
N ALA A 64 -12.52 -0.94 -0.24
CA ALA A 64 -13.17 -1.55 -1.40
C ALA A 64 -12.32 -1.38 -2.67
N VAL A 65 -12.17 -2.46 -3.44
CA VAL A 65 -11.72 -2.39 -4.84
C VAL A 65 -12.86 -1.76 -5.62
N SER A 66 -12.80 -0.45 -5.85
CA SER A 66 -13.82 0.24 -6.66
C SER A 66 -13.55 -0.09 -8.13
N HIS A 67 -14.46 -0.84 -8.75
CA HIS A 67 -14.50 -1.01 -10.20
C HIS A 67 -14.85 0.34 -10.84
N ARG A 68 -13.88 0.96 -11.51
CA ARG A 68 -14.09 1.79 -12.70
C ARG A 68 -13.07 1.40 -13.75
#